data_AF-X1QWZ9-F1
#
_entry.id   AF-X1QWZ9-F1
#
_cell.length_a   1.000
_cell.length_b   1.000
_cell.length_c   1.000
_cell.angle_alpha   90.00
_cell.angle_beta   90.00
_cell.angle_gamma   90.00
#
_symmetry.space_group_name_H-M   'P 1'
#
loop_
_entity.id
_entity.type
_entity.pdbx_description
1 polymer ?
#
loop_
_entity_poly.entity_id
_entity_poly.type
_entity_poly.pdbx_seq_one_letter_code
_entity_poly.pdbx_strand_id
1 'polypeptide(L)'
;MSKVKKRQPGLRIIALDLPSGLNADSGAVDPACLYVDNTITLGFPKPGLFNPPGAERVGKITVADIGIPLHLAEPVTEELITDEWAKSVLPERPLQANKGSFGRVLVVAGSINYIGAAYLACSGAMRVGAGLVTLATATSLQPVLASKLTEVTYFPLPESHPGIAQPSSNHLTSFTMEKHTTGSSIKKG
;
A
#
# COMPACT_ATOMS: atom_id res chain seq x y z
N MET A 1 -4.39 3.73 -29.33
CA MET A 1 -3.59 4.46 -30.34
C MET A 1 -4.50 5.30 -31.23
N SER A 2 -4.37 6.63 -31.23
CA SER A 2 -5.25 7.52 -32.03
C SER A 2 -5.08 7.28 -33.53
N LYS A 3 -6.14 7.47 -34.33
CA LYS A 3 -6.11 7.35 -35.80
C LYS A 3 -5.04 8.24 -36.43
N VAL A 4 -4.76 9.40 -35.81
CA VAL A 4 -3.75 10.36 -36.26
C VAL A 4 -2.33 9.83 -36.07
N LYS A 5 -2.01 9.23 -34.91
CA LYS A 5 -0.70 8.62 -34.67
C LYS A 5 -0.40 7.44 -35.59
N LYS A 6 -1.42 6.71 -36.06
CA LYS A 6 -1.24 5.67 -37.09
C LYS A 6 -0.77 6.25 -38.44
N ARG A 7 -1.17 7.48 -38.77
CA ARG A 7 -0.78 8.17 -40.01
C ARG A 7 0.55 8.90 -39.87
N GLN A 8 0.86 9.39 -38.66
CA GLN A 8 2.10 10.10 -38.34
C GLN A 8 2.71 9.56 -37.03
N PRO A 9 3.54 8.52 -37.09
CA PRO A 9 4.10 7.88 -35.89
C PRO A 9 4.93 8.81 -35.00
N GLY A 10 5.57 9.83 -35.59
CA GLY A 10 6.37 10.83 -34.85
C GLY A 10 5.57 11.96 -34.21
N LEU A 11 4.24 12.03 -34.43
CA LEU A 11 3.42 13.11 -33.89
C LEU A 11 3.31 13.01 -32.37
N ARG A 12 3.75 14.06 -31.67
CA ARG A 12 3.59 14.24 -30.23
C ARG A 12 2.31 15.03 -29.95
N ILE A 13 1.47 14.52 -29.06
CA ILE A 13 0.22 15.16 -28.64
C ILE A 13 0.40 15.55 -27.18
N ILE A 14 0.23 16.84 -26.88
CA ILE A 14 0.32 17.37 -25.52
C ILE A 14 -1.04 17.97 -25.18
N ALA A 15 -1.63 17.52 -24.07
CA ALA A 15 -2.79 18.18 -23.48
C ALA A 15 -2.34 19.29 -22.54
N LEU A 16 -2.97 20.45 -22.65
CA LEU A 16 -2.85 21.51 -21.65
C LEU A 16 -4.05 21.42 -20.71
N ASP A 17 -3.77 21.44 -19.42
CA ASP A 17 -4.67 21.20 -18.30
C ASP A 17 -5.22 19.77 -18.20
N LEU A 18 -6.01 19.35 -19.18
CA LEU A 18 -6.71 18.07 -19.27
C LEU A 18 -6.84 17.64 -20.74
N PRO A 19 -6.74 16.33 -21.10
CA PRO A 19 -7.12 15.88 -22.42
C PRO A 19 -8.56 16.26 -22.75
N SER A 20 -8.79 16.88 -23.90
CA SER A 20 -10.14 17.26 -24.31
C SER A 20 -11.05 16.03 -24.40
N GLY A 21 -12.20 16.10 -23.72
CA GLY A 21 -13.14 14.98 -23.59
C GLY A 21 -12.95 14.14 -22.33
N LEU A 22 -11.98 14.45 -21.46
CA LEU A 22 -11.83 13.84 -20.13
C LEU A 22 -12.56 14.66 -19.07
N ASN A 23 -13.36 14.00 -18.23
CA ASN A 23 -14.00 14.61 -17.06
C ASN A 23 -13.00 14.73 -15.90
N ALA A 24 -12.80 15.96 -15.42
CA ALA A 24 -11.77 16.30 -14.43
C ALA A 24 -11.93 15.60 -13.07
N ASP A 25 -13.14 15.22 -12.68
CA ASP A 25 -13.41 14.67 -11.35
C ASP A 25 -13.43 13.13 -11.38
N SER A 26 -14.19 12.57 -12.33
CA SER A 26 -14.48 11.14 -12.39
C SER A 26 -13.45 10.33 -13.20
N GLY A 27 -12.75 10.97 -14.15
CA GLY A 27 -11.96 10.25 -15.15
C GLY A 27 -12.80 9.59 -16.25
N ALA A 28 -14.11 9.86 -16.31
CA ALA A 28 -14.94 9.48 -17.46
C ALA A 28 -14.42 10.14 -18.74
N VAL A 29 -14.49 9.42 -19.86
CA VAL A 29 -13.95 9.89 -21.14
C VAL A 29 -14.99 9.82 -22.23
N ASP A 30 -15.06 10.88 -23.03
CA ASP A 30 -15.71 10.85 -24.32
C ASP A 30 -14.99 9.85 -25.25
N PRO A 31 -15.70 9.09 -26.10
CA PRO A 31 -15.08 8.18 -27.07
C PRO A 31 -14.04 8.85 -28.00
N ALA A 32 -14.18 10.16 -28.27
CA ALA A 32 -13.26 10.96 -29.05
C ALA A 32 -12.04 11.46 -28.26
N CYS A 33 -12.01 11.31 -26.92
CA CYS A 33 -10.87 11.72 -26.09
C CYS A 33 -9.59 11.03 -26.57
N LEU A 34 -8.59 11.84 -26.95
CA LEU A 34 -7.35 11.32 -27.50
C LEU A 34 -6.48 10.68 -26.41
N TYR A 35 -5.65 9.72 -26.82
CA TYR A 35 -4.49 9.29 -26.05
C TYR A 35 -3.35 10.29 -26.32
N VAL A 36 -2.96 11.05 -25.31
CA VAL A 36 -1.88 12.04 -25.41
C VAL A 36 -0.55 11.48 -24.89
N ASP A 37 0.57 12.08 -25.28
CA ASP A 37 1.91 11.70 -24.79
C ASP A 37 2.22 12.34 -23.43
N ASN A 38 1.74 13.57 -23.24
CA ASN A 38 1.96 14.35 -22.03
C ASN A 38 0.73 15.22 -21.72
N THR A 39 0.41 15.37 -20.46
CA THR A 39 -0.56 16.35 -19.96
C THR A 39 0.17 17.32 -19.04
N ILE A 40 0.13 18.60 -19.38
CA ILE A 40 0.64 19.68 -18.52
C ILE A 40 -0.56 20.23 -17.77
N THR A 41 -0.81 19.73 -16.56
CA THR A 41 -1.95 20.18 -15.74
C THR A 41 -1.60 21.43 -14.96
N LEU A 42 -2.54 22.36 -14.84
CA LEU A 42 -2.26 23.69 -14.28
C LEU A 42 -2.65 23.77 -12.79
N GLY A 43 -1.73 24.27 -11.96
CA GLY A 43 -1.95 24.42 -10.53
C GLY A 43 -1.95 23.07 -9.82
N PHE A 44 -3.13 22.57 -9.47
CA PHE A 44 -3.30 21.27 -8.82
C PHE A 44 -3.77 20.21 -9.82
N PRO A 45 -3.28 18.96 -9.70
CA PRO A 45 -3.73 17.88 -10.56
C PRO A 45 -5.17 17.47 -10.20
N LYS A 46 -5.97 17.16 -11.22
CA LYS A 46 -7.38 16.82 -11.06
C LYS A 46 -7.56 15.31 -10.88
N PRO A 47 -8.47 14.81 -10.04
CA PRO A 47 -8.62 13.37 -9.75
C PRO A 47 -8.84 12.50 -11.01
N GLY A 48 -9.57 13.02 -12.00
CA GLY A 48 -9.83 12.36 -13.26
C GLY A 48 -8.58 12.06 -14.11
N LEU A 49 -7.44 12.68 -13.80
CA LEU A 49 -6.16 12.34 -14.41
C LEU A 49 -5.61 10.99 -13.92
N PHE A 50 -6.07 10.50 -12.77
CA PHE A 50 -5.60 9.26 -12.13
C PHE A 50 -6.65 8.16 -12.11
N ASN A 51 -7.92 8.49 -12.34
CA ASN A 51 -9.02 7.54 -12.36
C ASN A 51 -9.17 6.88 -13.74
N PRO A 52 -9.22 5.54 -13.84
CA PRO A 52 -9.58 4.86 -15.09
C PRO A 52 -11.04 5.17 -15.50
N PRO A 53 -11.34 5.29 -16.81
CA PRO A 53 -10.45 5.11 -17.95
C PRO A 53 -9.58 6.34 -18.30
N GLY A 54 -9.81 7.49 -17.67
CA GLY A 54 -9.11 8.76 -17.91
C GLY A 54 -7.60 8.66 -17.78
N ALA A 55 -7.12 7.94 -16.75
CA ALA A 55 -5.70 7.71 -16.50
C ALA A 55 -4.93 7.10 -17.68
N GLU A 56 -5.61 6.37 -18.57
CA GLU A 56 -4.98 5.81 -19.77
C GLU A 56 -4.79 6.85 -20.88
N ARG A 57 -5.53 7.96 -20.85
CA ARG A 57 -5.57 8.99 -21.90
C ARG A 57 -4.54 10.09 -21.72
N VAL A 58 -4.01 10.27 -20.51
CA VAL A 58 -3.26 11.47 -20.09
C VAL A 58 -1.75 11.41 -20.38
N GLY A 59 -1.20 10.23 -20.68
CA GLY A 59 0.25 10.07 -20.88
C GLY A 59 1.04 10.42 -19.62
N LYS A 60 2.22 11.01 -19.78
CA LYS A 60 2.99 11.54 -18.64
C LYS A 60 2.34 12.82 -18.11
N ILE A 61 2.17 12.94 -16.79
CA ILE A 61 1.63 14.13 -16.16
C ILE A 61 2.77 15.04 -15.70
N THR A 62 2.67 16.33 -16.01
CA THR A 62 3.48 17.41 -15.46
C THR A 62 2.55 18.40 -14.79
N VAL A 63 2.77 18.70 -13.51
CA VAL A 63 2.03 19.76 -12.82
C VAL A 63 2.80 21.07 -13.00
N ALA A 64 2.18 22.05 -13.64
CA ALA A 64 2.74 23.38 -13.83
C ALA A 64 2.25 24.33 -12.73
N ASP A 65 3.18 24.86 -11.94
CA ASP A 65 2.89 25.94 -11.01
C ASP A 65 2.55 27.21 -11.79
N ILE A 66 1.37 27.75 -11.52
CA ILE A 66 0.84 28.98 -12.14
C ILE A 66 0.64 30.09 -11.10
N GLY A 67 1.21 29.94 -9.90
CA GLY A 67 1.19 30.95 -8.84
C GLY A 67 -0.08 30.95 -7.99
N ILE A 68 -0.81 29.84 -7.92
CA ILE A 68 -1.97 29.72 -7.01
C ILE A 68 -1.45 29.66 -5.56
N PRO A 69 -1.85 30.59 -4.67
CA PRO A 69 -1.44 30.55 -3.27
C PRO A 69 -1.87 29.25 -2.58
N LEU A 70 -0.94 28.60 -1.87
CA LEU A 70 -1.17 27.28 -1.25
C LEU A 70 -2.32 27.26 -0.23
N HIS A 71 -2.58 28.36 0.48
CA HIS A 71 -3.67 28.44 1.47
C HIS A 71 -5.06 28.23 0.84
N LEU A 72 -5.20 28.45 -0.47
CA LEU A 72 -6.46 28.18 -1.18
C LEU A 72 -6.75 26.68 -1.32
N ALA A 73 -5.74 25.82 -1.15
CA ALA A 73 -5.89 24.37 -1.16
C ALA A 73 -6.17 23.78 0.24
N GLU A 74 -6.13 24.58 1.32
CA GLU A 74 -6.43 24.09 2.68
C GLU A 74 -7.78 23.36 2.83
N PRO A 75 -8.87 23.74 2.12
CA PRO A 75 -10.13 23.02 2.20
C PRO A 75 -10.13 21.66 1.47
N VAL A 76 -9.12 21.37 0.64
CA VAL A 76 -9.04 20.13 -0.14
C VAL A 76 -8.57 19.00 0.77
N THR A 77 -9.32 17.89 0.77
CA THR A 77 -9.03 16.73 1.63
C THR A 77 -8.28 15.61 0.90
N GLU A 78 -8.18 15.71 -0.42
CA GLU A 78 -7.53 14.75 -1.30
C GLU A 78 -6.08 15.16 -1.59
N GLU A 79 -5.15 14.23 -1.36
CA GLU A 79 -3.74 14.41 -1.66
C GLU A 79 -3.22 13.33 -2.63
N LEU A 80 -2.24 13.71 -3.46
CA LEU A 80 -1.51 12.77 -4.29
C LEU A 80 -0.31 12.24 -3.51
N ILE A 81 -0.20 10.92 -3.37
CA ILE A 81 0.99 10.27 -2.80
C ILE A 81 2.17 10.48 -3.77
N THR A 82 3.18 11.23 -3.33
CA THR A 82 4.41 11.49 -4.10
C THR A 82 5.61 10.73 -3.52
N ASP A 83 6.69 10.62 -4.30
CA ASP A 83 7.95 10.05 -3.84
C ASP A 83 8.55 10.87 -2.67
N GLU A 84 8.41 12.20 -2.72
CA GLU A 84 8.85 13.12 -1.67
C GLU A 84 8.07 12.90 -0.38
N TRP A 85 6.75 12.78 -0.45
CA TRP A 85 5.91 12.46 0.70
C TRP A 85 6.22 11.07 1.26
N ALA A 86 6.33 10.06 0.38
CA ALA A 86 6.64 8.70 0.80
C ALA A 86 7.98 8.64 1.56
N LYS A 87 9.00 9.39 1.12
CA LYS A 87 10.28 9.51 1.83
C LYS A 87 10.16 10.23 3.17
N SER A 88 9.34 11.29 3.26
CA SER A 88 9.22 12.09 4.49
C SER A 88 8.52 11.35 5.62
N VAL A 89 7.67 10.36 5.30
CA VAL A 89 6.94 9.56 6.30
C VAL A 89 7.64 8.25 6.68
N LEU A 90 8.77 7.90 6.06
CA LEU A 90 9.52 6.71 6.44
C LEU A 90 10.11 6.86 7.86
N PRO A 91 9.98 5.83 8.72
CA PRO A 91 10.47 5.92 10.09
C PRO A 91 12.01 5.89 10.15
N GLU A 92 12.59 6.67 11.06
CA GLU A 92 14.02 6.65 11.34
C GLU A 92 14.51 5.26 11.82
N ARG A 93 15.80 4.98 11.58
CA ARG A 93 16.46 3.72 11.94
C ARG A 93 17.72 4.00 12.77
N PRO A 94 17.59 4.28 14.09
CA PRO A 94 18.73 4.58 14.95
C PRO A 94 19.71 3.40 15.07
N LEU A 95 21.01 3.68 15.16
CA LEU A 95 22.04 2.64 15.27
C LEU A 95 21.94 1.78 16.55
N GLN A 96 21.39 2.35 17.63
CA GLN A 96 21.20 1.66 18.91
C GLN A 96 19.83 0.97 19.03
N ALA A 97 19.08 0.86 17.92
CA ALA A 97 17.77 0.22 17.91
C ALA A 97 17.87 -1.31 18.02
N ASN A 98 16.81 -1.93 18.53
CA ASN A 98 16.67 -3.38 18.59
C ASN A 98 15.33 -3.81 17.97
N LYS A 99 15.08 -5.13 17.94
CA LYS A 99 13.82 -5.69 17.38
C LYS A 99 12.53 -5.17 18.04
N GLY A 100 12.60 -4.65 19.26
CA GLY A 100 11.47 -4.01 19.93
C GLY A 100 11.19 -2.58 19.45
N SER A 101 12.22 -1.89 18.95
CA SER A 101 12.13 -0.50 18.47
C SER A 101 11.26 -0.34 17.23
N PHE A 102 11.10 -1.39 16.42
CA PHE A 102 10.37 -1.36 15.14
C PHE A 102 9.02 -2.07 15.20
N GLY A 103 8.43 -2.14 16.40
CA GLY A 103 7.10 -2.69 16.60
C GLY A 103 7.02 -4.21 16.42
N ARG A 104 5.82 -4.73 16.65
CA ARG A 104 5.49 -6.16 16.60
C ARG A 104 4.21 -6.31 15.80
N VAL A 105 4.23 -7.16 14.78
CA VAL A 105 3.07 -7.41 13.91
C VAL A 105 2.56 -8.83 14.17
N LEU A 106 1.27 -8.95 14.48
CA LEU A 106 0.54 -10.21 14.45
C LEU A 106 -0.21 -10.30 13.13
N VAL A 107 0.13 -11.28 12.31
CA VAL A 107 -0.61 -11.61 11.09
C VAL A 107 -1.56 -12.75 11.42
N VAL A 108 -2.86 -12.56 11.20
CA VAL A 108 -3.86 -13.63 11.30
C VAL A 108 -4.33 -13.94 9.89
N ALA A 109 -3.77 -14.99 9.28
CA ALA A 109 -4.00 -15.27 7.86
C ALA A 109 -3.73 -16.73 7.50
N GLY A 110 -4.15 -17.08 6.30
CA GLY A 110 -3.96 -18.41 5.72
C GLY A 110 -5.15 -19.33 5.97
N SER A 111 -5.45 -20.11 4.95
CA SER A 111 -6.36 -21.26 5.01
C SER A 111 -5.88 -22.29 3.99
N ILE A 112 -6.49 -23.49 3.97
CA ILE A 112 -6.08 -24.54 3.03
C ILE A 112 -6.09 -24.07 1.56
N ASN A 113 -7.04 -23.19 1.20
CA ASN A 113 -7.16 -22.63 -0.15
C ASN A 113 -6.33 -21.36 -0.37
N TYR A 114 -5.88 -20.70 0.71
CA TYR A 114 -5.22 -19.39 0.66
C TYR A 114 -3.92 -19.35 1.49
N ILE A 115 -3.12 -20.41 1.44
CA ILE A 115 -1.84 -20.51 2.15
C ILE A 115 -0.92 -19.33 1.81
N GLY A 116 -0.91 -18.91 0.54
CA GLY A 116 -0.09 -17.80 0.05
C GLY A 116 -0.41 -16.45 0.71
N ALA A 117 -1.63 -16.24 1.20
CA ALA A 117 -2.01 -15.00 1.88
C ALA A 117 -1.17 -14.78 3.16
N ALA A 118 -0.96 -15.84 3.94
CA ALA A 118 -0.12 -15.79 5.13
C ALA A 118 1.33 -15.45 4.79
N TYR A 119 1.87 -16.08 3.74
CA TYR A 119 3.22 -15.81 3.25
C TYR A 119 3.41 -14.35 2.81
N LEU A 120 2.53 -13.85 1.93
CA LEU A 120 2.66 -12.51 1.37
C LEU A 120 2.53 -11.43 2.45
N ALA A 121 1.57 -11.58 3.38
CA ALA A 121 1.38 -10.64 4.47
C ALA A 121 2.59 -10.61 5.43
N CYS A 122 3.08 -11.76 5.87
CA CYS A 122 4.25 -11.82 6.76
C CYS A 122 5.51 -11.29 6.08
N SER A 123 5.75 -11.70 4.83
CA SER A 123 6.91 -11.27 4.05
C SER A 123 6.86 -9.76 3.79
N GLY A 124 5.68 -9.20 3.49
CA GLY A 124 5.48 -7.75 3.38
C GLY A 124 5.85 -7.02 4.66
N ALA A 125 5.33 -7.45 5.82
CA ALA A 125 5.63 -6.86 7.12
C ALA A 125 7.13 -6.89 7.45
N MET A 126 7.82 -8.00 7.17
CA MET A 126 9.28 -8.09 7.36
C MET A 126 10.04 -7.14 6.42
N ARG A 127 9.67 -7.10 5.13
CA ARG A 127 10.36 -6.26 4.13
C ARG A 127 10.25 -4.76 4.41
N VAL A 128 9.14 -4.29 4.98
CA VAL A 128 8.99 -2.89 5.40
C VAL A 128 9.67 -2.58 6.74
N GLY A 129 10.32 -3.58 7.35
CA GLY A 129 11.19 -3.42 8.51
C GLY A 129 10.47 -3.53 9.86
N ALA A 130 9.40 -4.32 9.96
CA ALA A 130 8.80 -4.67 11.26
C ALA A 130 9.82 -5.46 12.11
N GLY A 131 9.93 -5.11 13.39
CA GLY A 131 10.95 -5.68 14.27
C GLY A 131 10.70 -7.14 14.67
N LEU A 132 9.43 -7.54 14.80
CA LEU A 132 9.03 -8.93 14.97
C LEU A 132 7.71 -9.19 14.25
N VAL A 133 7.66 -10.26 13.47
CA VAL A 133 6.43 -10.75 12.86
C VAL A 133 6.05 -12.09 13.48
N THR A 134 4.80 -12.22 13.91
CA THR A 134 4.22 -13.47 14.38
C THR A 134 3.02 -13.82 13.51
N LEU A 135 2.97 -15.06 13.00
CA LEU A 135 1.86 -15.58 12.23
C LEU A 135 0.97 -16.44 13.13
N ALA A 136 -0.28 -16.01 13.31
CA ALA A 136 -1.36 -16.85 13.77
C ALA A 136 -2.07 -17.48 12.56
N THR A 137 -1.97 -18.80 12.45
CA THR A 137 -2.57 -19.57 11.35
C THR A 137 -3.00 -20.94 11.84
N ALA A 138 -3.82 -21.61 11.05
CA ALA A 138 -4.30 -22.95 11.34
C ALA A 138 -3.08 -23.93 11.39
N THR A 139 -2.98 -24.73 12.46
CA THR A 139 -1.80 -25.57 12.77
C THR A 139 -1.28 -26.41 11.60
N SER A 140 -2.17 -26.96 10.78
CA SER A 140 -1.83 -27.79 9.60
C SER A 140 -1.07 -27.03 8.51
N LEU A 141 -1.13 -25.69 8.46
CA LEU A 141 -0.40 -24.87 7.49
C LEU A 141 1.03 -24.57 7.91
N GLN A 142 1.37 -24.75 9.20
CA GLN A 142 2.67 -24.34 9.73
C GLN A 142 3.85 -25.02 8.99
N PRO A 143 3.86 -26.33 8.68
CA PRO A 143 5.01 -26.96 8.03
C PRO A 143 5.32 -26.37 6.65
N VAL A 144 4.29 -26.16 5.82
CA VAL A 144 4.47 -25.59 4.48
C VAL A 144 4.92 -24.13 4.55
N LEU A 145 4.42 -23.35 5.51
CA LEU A 145 4.82 -21.96 5.68
C LEU A 145 6.22 -21.83 6.30
N ALA A 146 6.59 -22.70 7.25
CA ALA A 146 7.90 -22.72 7.89
C ALA A 146 9.03 -23.01 6.89
N SER A 147 8.72 -23.70 5.79
CA SER A 147 9.68 -23.88 4.68
C SER A 147 10.04 -22.59 3.94
N LYS A 148 9.22 -21.53 4.05
CA LYS A 148 9.38 -20.24 3.34
C LYS A 148 9.53 -19.03 4.27
N LEU A 149 9.12 -19.13 5.52
CA LEU A 149 9.10 -18.03 6.49
C LEU A 149 9.94 -18.41 7.73
N THR A 150 11.26 -18.46 7.56
CA THR A 150 12.18 -18.91 8.60
C THR A 150 12.32 -17.93 9.77
N GLU A 151 12.13 -16.64 9.52
CA GLU A 151 12.28 -15.55 10.47
C GLU A 151 10.99 -15.25 11.25
N VAL A 152 9.85 -15.71 10.73
CA VAL A 152 8.53 -15.48 11.32
C VAL A 152 8.33 -16.43 12.49
N THR A 153 7.81 -15.89 13.59
CA THR A 153 7.40 -16.71 14.74
C THR A 153 5.97 -17.21 14.55
N TYR A 154 5.64 -18.37 15.09
CA TYR A 154 4.33 -18.99 14.88
C TYR A 154 3.50 -18.99 16.15
N PHE A 155 2.22 -18.70 15.99
CA PHE A 155 1.18 -18.85 17.00
C PHE A 155 0.11 -19.80 16.42
N PRO A 156 0.35 -21.12 16.44
CA PRO A 156 -0.55 -22.08 15.82
C PRO A 156 -1.93 -22.02 16.50
N LEU A 157 -2.97 -21.85 15.68
CA LEU A 157 -4.35 -21.79 16.13
C LEU A 157 -4.97 -23.20 16.11
N PRO A 158 -5.83 -23.53 17.10
CA PRO A 158 -6.65 -24.73 17.06
C PRO A 158 -7.46 -24.79 15.76
N GLU A 159 -7.68 -25.99 15.24
CA GLU A 159 -8.37 -26.21 13.96
C GLU A 159 -9.70 -26.95 14.15
N SER A 160 -10.74 -26.55 13.42
CA SER A 160 -11.98 -27.34 13.32
C SER A 160 -11.86 -28.41 12.24
N HIS A 161 -11.15 -28.07 11.16
CA HIS A 161 -10.73 -28.95 10.07
C HIS A 161 -9.35 -28.45 9.58
N PRO A 162 -8.56 -29.30 8.89
CA PRO A 162 -7.27 -28.87 8.34
C PRO A 162 -7.38 -27.56 7.55
N GLY A 163 -6.67 -26.54 8.02
CA GLY A 163 -6.63 -25.22 7.41
C GLY A 163 -7.82 -24.32 7.70
N ILE A 164 -8.67 -24.68 8.66
CA ILE A 164 -9.75 -23.85 9.20
C ILE A 164 -9.51 -23.66 10.70
N ALA A 165 -9.11 -22.45 11.08
CA ALA A 165 -8.94 -22.08 12.48
C ALA A 165 -10.31 -22.12 13.21
N GLN A 166 -10.32 -22.62 14.45
CA GLN A 166 -11.51 -22.58 15.29
C GLN A 166 -11.82 -21.12 15.68
N PRO A 167 -13.08 -20.69 15.62
CA PRO A 167 -13.50 -19.39 16.10
C PRO A 167 -13.60 -19.41 17.64
N SER A 168 -12.49 -19.58 18.35
CA SER A 168 -12.44 -19.42 19.81
C SER A 168 -11.86 -18.05 20.16
N SER A 169 -12.72 -17.18 20.67
CA SER A 169 -12.47 -15.75 20.94
C SER A 169 -11.41 -15.44 22.01
N ASN A 170 -10.78 -16.44 22.65
CA ASN A 170 -9.88 -16.24 23.79
C ASN A 170 -8.38 -16.49 23.52
N HIS A 171 -7.98 -17.10 22.40
CA HIS A 171 -6.56 -17.42 22.15
C HIS A 171 -5.75 -16.25 21.60
N LEU A 172 -6.38 -15.32 20.89
CA LEU A 172 -5.68 -14.12 20.40
C LEU A 172 -5.46 -13.10 21.52
N THR A 173 -6.37 -13.03 22.50
CA THR A 173 -6.23 -12.18 23.69
C THR A 173 -5.06 -12.61 24.59
N SER A 174 -4.76 -13.91 24.69
CA SER A 174 -3.61 -14.39 25.48
C SER A 174 -2.26 -14.02 24.85
N PHE A 175 -2.18 -13.96 23.52
CA PHE A 175 -0.97 -13.51 22.82
C PHE A 175 -0.61 -12.05 23.14
N THR A 176 -1.61 -11.18 23.29
CA THR A 176 -1.41 -9.79 23.71
C THR A 176 -0.89 -9.71 25.15
N MET A 177 -1.37 -10.56 26.06
CA MET A 177 -0.98 -10.55 27.47
C MET A 177 0.45 -11.05 27.74
N GLU A 178 0.90 -12.14 27.10
CA GLU A 178 2.25 -12.71 27.33
C GLU A 178 3.41 -11.81 26.86
N LYS A 179 3.17 -10.96 25.86
CA LYS A 179 4.21 -10.10 25.29
C LYS A 179 4.28 -8.72 25.95
N HIS A 180 3.27 -8.32 26.74
CA HIS A 180 3.30 -7.09 27.55
C HIS A 180 4.00 -7.27 28.91
N THR A 181 4.09 -8.51 29.44
CA THR A 181 4.66 -8.78 30.78
C THR A 181 6.19 -8.90 30.83
N THR A 182 6.88 -8.91 29.68
CA THR A 182 8.36 -9.04 29.62
C THR A 182 9.13 -7.70 29.63
N GLY A 183 8.45 -6.56 29.86
CA GLY A 183 9.06 -5.22 29.78
C GLY A 183 9.12 -4.39 31.07
N SER A 184 8.62 -4.85 32.22
CA SER A 184 8.61 -4.06 33.46
C SER A 184 9.14 -4.83 34.67
N SER A 185 10.45 -4.98 34.73
CA SER A 185 11.16 -5.22 36.00
C SER A 185 12.52 -4.54 35.97
N ILE A 186 12.51 -3.21 36.05
CA ILE A 186 13.60 -2.44 36.63
C ILE A 186 13.12 -2.09 38.04
N LYS A 187 13.48 -2.93 39.02
CA LYS A 187 13.30 -2.62 40.43
C LYS A 187 14.24 -1.49 40.81
N LYS A 188 13.66 -0.50 41.51
CA LYS A 188 14.34 0.52 42.30
C LYS A 188 15.41 -0.10 43.21
N GLY A 189 16.58 0.53 43.23
CA GLY A 189 17.65 0.39 44.20
C GLY A 189 18.43 1.69 44.20
#